data_AF-A0AA86J7M0-F1
#
_entry.id   AF-A0AA86J7M0-F1
#
_cell.length_a   1.000
_cell.length_b   1.000
_cell.length_c   1.000
_cell.angle_alpha   90.00
_cell.angle_beta   90.00
_cell.angle_gamma   90.00
#
_symmetry.space_group_name_H-M   'P 1'
#
loop_
_entity.id
_entity.type
_entity.pdbx_description
1 polymer ?
#
loop_
_entity_poly.entity_id
_entity_poly.type
_entity_poly.pdbx_seq_one_letter_code
_entity_poly.pdbx_strand_id
1 'polypeptide(L)'
;MNEQKNLEKAVTAACRLILATWQKTVMGSQQIPGVPEIRANINLRQLYADSIALGEQLSNPNSGLFRRSVVTTKQIARDLEYGKGPWDMKPMLLGGPKAKTGKNGSRYNTIPFRHGTSPKHAPNSNFKPMPKDIYAEARKLKASVRDGNRIVWGGKLTGTEDRYTPGKNPTTGYQHKSGRFEGMVRIEKEYERATQSKYLTFRRVSSNSDPQAWVHPGYKAHHIARGVATHCEPAVRAIIEAAALQELKVTLSSGST
;
A
#
# COMPACT_ATOMS: atom_id res chain seq x y z
N MET A 1 -26.05 -21.79 -31.04
CA MET A 1 -25.88 -20.62 -30.16
C MET A 1 -24.83 -20.97 -29.11
N ASN A 2 -23.65 -20.34 -29.17
CA ASN A 2 -22.62 -20.25 -28.13
C ASN A 2 -21.71 -21.47 -27.81
N GLU A 3 -21.11 -22.12 -28.81
CA GLU A 3 -19.88 -22.90 -28.58
C GLU A 3 -18.69 -21.96 -28.45
N GLN A 4 -18.49 -21.43 -27.25
CA GLN A 4 -17.22 -20.85 -26.88
C GLN A 4 -16.18 -21.99 -26.92
N LYS A 5 -15.21 -21.92 -27.85
CA LYS A 5 -14.22 -22.99 -28.10
C LYS A 5 -13.49 -23.37 -26.82
N ASN A 6 -13.19 -24.66 -26.63
CA ASN A 6 -12.59 -25.19 -25.40
C ASN A 6 -11.29 -24.45 -25.04
N LEU A 7 -10.51 -24.07 -26.04
CA LEU A 7 -9.31 -23.24 -25.87
C LEU A 7 -9.60 -21.84 -25.27
N GLU A 8 -10.69 -21.15 -25.63
CA GLU A 8 -11.01 -19.83 -25.07
C GLU A 8 -11.36 -19.91 -23.58
N LYS A 9 -12.10 -20.95 -23.20
CA LYS A 9 -12.41 -21.26 -21.80
C LYS A 9 -11.12 -21.57 -21.02
N ALA A 10 -10.22 -22.34 -21.62
CA ALA A 10 -8.94 -22.71 -21.02
C ALA A 10 -8.03 -21.49 -20.82
N VAL A 11 -7.89 -20.61 -21.81
CA VAL A 11 -7.12 -19.37 -21.66
C VAL A 11 -7.75 -18.46 -20.61
N THR A 12 -9.08 -18.39 -20.56
CA THR A 12 -9.78 -17.63 -19.51
C THR A 12 -9.52 -18.22 -18.11
N ALA A 13 -9.55 -19.54 -17.97
CA ALA A 13 -9.24 -20.22 -16.72
C ALA A 13 -7.77 -20.00 -16.31
N ALA A 14 -6.83 -20.08 -17.25
CA ALA A 14 -5.42 -19.79 -17.05
C ALA A 14 -5.20 -18.34 -16.57
N CYS A 15 -5.84 -17.35 -17.20
CA CYS A 15 -5.72 -15.96 -16.74
C CYS A 15 -6.35 -15.74 -15.35
N ARG A 16 -7.46 -16.42 -15.02
CA ARG A 16 -8.06 -16.36 -13.68
C ARG A 16 -7.14 -16.97 -12.62
N LEU A 17 -6.45 -18.06 -12.94
CA LEU A 17 -5.42 -18.65 -12.09
C LEU A 17 -4.30 -17.65 -11.82
N ILE A 18 -3.72 -17.07 -12.88
CA ILE A 18 -2.64 -16.07 -12.78
C ILE A 18 -3.10 -14.88 -11.93
N LEU A 19 -4.30 -14.34 -12.22
CA LEU A 19 -4.86 -13.20 -11.49
C LEU A 19 -5.01 -13.50 -10.00
N ALA A 20 -5.62 -14.63 -9.66
CA ALA A 20 -5.84 -15.02 -8.27
C ALA A 20 -4.52 -15.25 -7.52
N THR A 21 -3.56 -15.92 -8.16
CA THR A 21 -2.22 -16.13 -7.60
C THR A 21 -1.50 -14.80 -7.39
N TRP A 22 -1.53 -13.89 -8.38
CA TRP A 22 -0.89 -12.58 -8.27
C TRP A 22 -1.47 -11.75 -7.12
N GLN A 23 -2.81 -11.70 -7.00
CA GLN A 23 -3.47 -11.00 -5.89
C GLN A 23 -3.08 -11.58 -4.54
N LYS A 24 -3.09 -12.90 -4.38
CA LYS A 24 -2.69 -13.57 -3.13
C LYS A 24 -1.22 -13.29 -2.77
N THR A 25 -0.33 -13.31 -3.76
CA THR A 25 1.09 -13.02 -3.55
C THR A 25 1.33 -11.57 -3.15
N VAL A 26 0.68 -10.61 -3.81
CA VAL A 26 0.77 -9.19 -3.42
C VAL A 26 0.24 -8.97 -2.01
N MET A 27 -0.84 -9.66 -1.63
CA MET A 27 -1.39 -9.59 -0.28
C MET A 27 -0.56 -10.34 0.77
N GLY A 28 0.41 -11.15 0.36
CA GLY A 28 1.22 -11.99 1.25
C GLY A 28 0.48 -13.20 1.81
N SER A 29 -0.69 -13.55 1.26
CA SER A 29 -1.42 -14.76 1.63
C SER A 29 -0.91 -16.01 0.91
N GLN A 30 -0.08 -15.84 -0.12
CA GLN A 30 0.62 -16.92 -0.81
C GLN A 30 2.06 -16.52 -1.11
N GLN A 31 3.01 -17.26 -0.53
CA GLN A 31 4.43 -17.09 -0.84
C GLN A 31 4.80 -17.96 -2.05
N ILE A 32 5.51 -17.36 -3.00
CA ILE A 32 6.00 -18.02 -4.21
C ILE A 32 7.53 -18.06 -4.18
N PRO A 33 8.18 -19.17 -4.56
CA PRO A 33 9.63 -19.24 -4.67
C PRO A 33 10.22 -18.10 -5.53
N GLY A 34 11.26 -17.43 -5.04
CA GLY A 34 11.94 -16.36 -5.76
C GLY A 34 11.23 -15.00 -5.77
N VAL A 35 10.03 -14.88 -5.20
CA VAL A 35 9.32 -13.60 -5.08
C VAL A 35 9.55 -13.01 -3.69
N PRO A 36 10.10 -11.78 -3.57
CA PRO A 36 10.28 -11.14 -2.28
C PRO A 36 8.93 -10.76 -1.67
N GLU A 37 8.79 -10.95 -0.36
CA GLU A 37 7.61 -10.52 0.38
C GLU A 37 7.45 -8.99 0.32
N ILE A 38 6.27 -8.50 -0.05
CA ILE A 38 5.96 -7.08 0.07
C ILE A 38 5.71 -6.74 1.55
N ARG A 39 6.73 -6.19 2.21
CA ARG A 39 6.60 -5.66 3.58
C ARG A 39 5.96 -4.26 3.65
N ALA A 40 5.36 -3.79 2.55
CA ALA A 40 4.66 -2.51 2.52
C ALA A 40 3.38 -2.55 3.36
N ASN A 41 2.90 -1.35 3.71
CA ASN A 41 1.62 -1.16 4.39
C ASN A 41 0.50 -1.93 3.66
N ILE A 42 -0.37 -2.59 4.42
CA ILE A 42 -1.49 -3.39 3.90
C ILE A 42 -2.36 -2.62 2.89
N ASN A 43 -2.53 -1.31 3.07
CA ASN A 43 -3.31 -0.48 2.15
C ASN A 43 -2.64 -0.35 0.77
N LEU A 44 -1.30 -0.28 0.73
CA LEU A 44 -0.58 -0.23 -0.55
C LEU A 44 -0.64 -1.58 -1.27
N ARG A 45 -0.54 -2.68 -0.51
CA ARG A 45 -0.74 -4.04 -1.05
C ARG A 45 -2.16 -4.20 -1.60
N GLN A 46 -3.17 -3.75 -0.88
CA GLN A 46 -4.56 -3.79 -1.34
C GLN A 46 -4.74 -2.98 -2.63
N LEU A 47 -4.23 -1.74 -2.68
CA LEU A 47 -4.31 -0.92 -3.89
C LEU A 47 -3.62 -1.55 -5.10
N TYR A 48 -2.50 -2.25 -4.89
CA TYR A 48 -1.86 -3.05 -5.94
C TYR A 48 -2.78 -4.22 -6.31
N ALA A 49 -3.18 -5.08 -5.37
CA ALA A 49 -4.01 -6.25 -5.65
C ALA A 49 -5.32 -5.91 -6.39
N ASP A 50 -6.00 -4.83 -5.97
CA ASP A 50 -7.23 -4.33 -6.59
C ASP A 50 -7.01 -3.76 -8.00
N SER A 51 -5.77 -3.41 -8.35
CA SER A 51 -5.46 -2.91 -9.70
C SER A 51 -5.21 -4.02 -10.71
N ILE A 52 -5.02 -5.26 -10.26
CA ILE A 52 -4.78 -6.42 -11.11
C ILE A 52 -6.11 -6.82 -11.74
N ALA A 53 -6.18 -6.76 -13.06
CA ALA A 53 -7.38 -7.03 -13.82
C ALA A 53 -7.07 -7.91 -15.03
N LEU A 54 -8.11 -8.57 -15.55
CA LEU A 54 -8.06 -9.18 -16.88
C LEU A 54 -8.07 -8.06 -17.92
N GLY A 55 -7.05 -8.02 -18.77
CA GLY A 55 -7.03 -7.14 -19.94
C GLY A 55 -8.10 -7.54 -20.95
N GLU A 56 -8.46 -6.59 -21.83
CA GLU A 56 -9.43 -6.82 -22.89
C GLU A 56 -9.02 -7.97 -23.81
N GLN A 57 -10.03 -8.68 -24.29
CA GLN A 57 -9.87 -9.75 -25.26
C GLN A 57 -9.60 -9.11 -26.62
N LEU A 58 -8.39 -9.30 -27.14
CA LEU A 58 -8.08 -8.99 -28.53
C LEU A 58 -8.35 -10.26 -29.33
N SER A 59 -9.58 -10.41 -29.82
CA SER A 59 -9.90 -11.34 -30.90
C SER A 59 -9.70 -10.58 -32.20
N ASN A 60 -8.66 -10.92 -32.97
CA ASN A 60 -8.62 -10.50 -34.36
C ASN A 60 -9.55 -11.43 -35.15
N PRO A 61 -10.70 -10.94 -35.64
CA PRO A 61 -11.69 -11.78 -36.31
C PRO A 61 -11.15 -12.45 -37.59
N ASN A 62 -10.07 -11.91 -38.18
CA ASN A 62 -9.47 -12.45 -39.39
C ASN A 62 -8.32 -13.44 -39.14
N SER A 63 -7.79 -13.52 -37.91
CA SER A 63 -6.63 -14.38 -37.62
C SER A 63 -6.95 -15.56 -36.70
N GLY A 64 -8.18 -15.63 -36.15
CA GLY A 64 -8.56 -16.66 -35.17
C GLY A 64 -7.71 -16.68 -33.89
N LEU A 65 -6.86 -15.67 -33.69
CA LEU A 65 -5.95 -15.59 -32.54
C LEU A 65 -6.74 -15.05 -31.34
N PHE A 66 -6.88 -15.91 -30.33
CA PHE A 66 -7.44 -15.56 -29.04
C PHE A 66 -6.31 -15.16 -28.08
N ARG A 67 -6.29 -13.89 -27.64
CA ARG A 67 -5.35 -13.41 -26.63
C ARG A 67 -6.10 -12.83 -25.43
N ARG A 68 -5.67 -13.22 -24.23
CA ARG A 68 -6.05 -12.61 -22.97
C ARG A 68 -4.82 -12.31 -22.14
N SER A 69 -4.86 -11.24 -21.35
CA SER A 69 -3.73 -10.82 -20.51
C SER A 69 -4.20 -10.49 -19.09
N VAL A 70 -3.25 -10.49 -18.15
CA VAL A 70 -3.46 -9.96 -16.80
C VAL A 70 -2.59 -8.72 -16.67
N VAL A 71 -3.21 -7.59 -16.32
CA VAL A 71 -2.57 -6.26 -16.33
C VAL A 71 -2.81 -5.55 -15.00
N THR A 72 -1.99 -4.54 -14.71
CA THR A 72 -2.22 -3.62 -13.59
C THR A 72 -2.68 -2.27 -14.12
N THR A 73 -3.64 -1.65 -13.44
CA THR A 73 -4.30 -0.42 -13.90
C THR A 73 -3.88 0.84 -13.15
N LYS A 74 -3.17 0.70 -12.01
CA LYS A 74 -2.82 1.82 -11.14
C LYS A 74 -1.32 2.06 -11.11
N GLN A 75 -0.94 3.33 -11.04
CA GLN A 75 0.47 3.75 -10.93
C GLN A 75 1.20 3.13 -9.73
N ILE A 76 0.51 2.92 -8.59
CA ILE A 76 1.13 2.31 -7.41
C ILE A 76 1.60 0.88 -7.66
N ALA A 77 0.89 0.11 -8.51
CA ALA A 77 1.33 -1.22 -8.89
C ALA A 77 2.63 -1.16 -9.69
N ARG A 78 2.72 -0.23 -10.65
CA ARG A 78 3.95 0.04 -11.40
C ARG A 78 5.10 0.48 -10.49
N ASP A 79 4.83 1.39 -9.57
CA ASP A 79 5.82 1.93 -8.62
C ASP A 79 6.36 0.85 -7.67
N LEU A 80 5.53 -0.14 -7.27
CA LEU A 80 5.97 -1.27 -6.44
C LEU A 80 6.64 -2.37 -7.29
N GLU A 81 6.18 -2.58 -8.52
CA GLU A 81 6.71 -3.62 -9.40
C GLU A 81 8.12 -3.30 -9.88
N TYR A 82 8.34 -2.06 -10.32
CA TYR A 82 9.60 -1.60 -10.91
C TYR A 82 10.39 -0.65 -10.02
N GLY A 83 9.85 -0.32 -8.85
CA GLY A 83 10.44 0.66 -7.95
C GLY A 83 10.12 2.10 -8.37
N LYS A 84 10.41 3.01 -7.45
CA LYS A 84 10.28 4.45 -7.64
C LYS A 84 11.37 5.15 -6.84
N GLY A 85 12.10 6.05 -7.47
CA GLY A 85 13.11 6.86 -6.78
C GLY A 85 12.48 7.76 -5.72
N PRO A 86 13.29 8.44 -4.90
CA PRO A 86 12.82 9.41 -3.92
C PRO A 86 12.00 10.54 -4.57
N TRP A 87 11.03 11.09 -3.84
CA TRP A 87 10.26 12.24 -4.34
C TRP A 87 9.86 13.20 -3.23
N ASP A 88 9.68 14.48 -3.59
CA ASP A 88 9.17 15.50 -2.68
C ASP A 88 7.66 15.31 -2.45
N MET A 89 7.25 15.14 -1.19
CA MET A 89 5.85 15.01 -0.83
C MET A 89 5.15 16.37 -0.68
N LYS A 90 5.88 17.49 -0.63
CA LYS A 90 5.29 18.82 -0.41
C LYS A 90 4.17 19.14 -1.41
N PRO A 91 4.29 18.93 -2.74
CA PRO A 91 3.21 19.24 -3.67
C PRO A 91 1.89 18.54 -3.33
N MET A 92 1.95 17.24 -2.98
CA MET A 92 0.76 16.47 -2.61
C MET A 92 0.21 16.88 -1.23
N LEU A 93 1.08 17.06 -0.24
CA LEU A 93 0.66 17.40 1.12
C LEU A 93 0.09 18.82 1.22
N LEU A 94 0.59 19.74 0.40
CA LEU A 94 0.11 21.11 0.31
C LEU A 94 -1.09 21.24 -0.64
N GLY A 95 -1.24 20.37 -1.64
CA GLY A 95 -2.40 20.35 -2.53
C GLY A 95 -3.67 19.76 -1.90
N GLY A 96 -3.55 18.99 -0.81
CA GLY A 96 -4.68 18.27 -0.20
C GLY A 96 -5.73 19.15 0.50
N PRO A 97 -6.94 18.59 0.76
CA PRO A 97 -8.09 19.33 1.30
C PRO A 97 -7.90 19.83 2.75
N LYS A 98 -6.90 19.29 3.47
CA LYS A 98 -6.56 19.70 4.84
C LYS A 98 -5.47 20.77 4.91
N ALA A 99 -4.89 21.14 3.78
CA ALA A 99 -3.95 22.25 3.71
C ALA A 99 -4.68 23.57 3.96
N LYS A 100 -3.99 24.50 4.61
CA LYS A 100 -4.49 25.82 4.99
C LYS A 100 -3.61 26.90 4.36
N THR A 101 -4.18 28.09 4.20
CA THR A 101 -3.46 29.29 3.76
C THR A 101 -3.16 30.16 4.97
N GLY A 102 -1.89 30.53 5.14
CA GLY A 102 -1.44 31.44 6.18
C GLY A 102 -1.73 32.90 5.85
N LYS A 103 -1.49 33.80 6.82
CA LYS A 103 -1.74 35.24 6.66
C LYS A 103 -0.99 35.88 5.48
N ASN A 104 0.19 35.36 5.14
CA ASN A 104 1.05 35.82 4.05
C ASN A 104 0.79 35.08 2.72
N GLY A 105 -0.34 34.37 2.58
CA GLY A 105 -0.65 33.57 1.39
C GLY A 105 0.09 32.23 1.31
N SER A 106 1.03 31.93 2.21
CA SER A 106 1.78 30.67 2.20
C SER A 106 0.90 29.48 2.57
N ARG A 107 0.98 28.38 1.82
CA ARG A 107 0.27 27.14 2.15
C ARG A 107 1.03 26.31 3.18
N TYR A 108 0.28 25.70 4.11
CA TYR A 108 0.80 24.76 5.09
C TYR A 108 -0.19 23.65 5.42
N ASN A 109 0.29 22.51 5.90
CA ASN A 109 -0.52 21.40 6.38
C ASN A 109 0.09 20.82 7.66
N THR A 110 -0.76 20.35 8.58
CA THR A 110 -0.32 19.75 9.85
C THR A 110 -0.57 18.25 9.79
N ILE A 111 0.52 17.48 9.74
CA ILE A 111 0.48 16.03 9.51
C ILE A 111 0.58 15.32 10.86
N PRO A 112 -0.43 14.53 11.25
CA PRO A 112 -0.37 13.71 12.46
C PRO A 112 0.44 12.44 12.21
N PHE A 113 1.33 12.11 13.14
CA PHE A 113 2.05 10.85 13.20
C PHE A 113 1.59 10.08 14.43
N ARG A 114 1.02 8.91 14.22
CA ARG A 114 0.52 8.06 15.30
C ARG A 114 1.61 7.11 15.78
N HIS A 115 1.74 7.01 17.10
CA HIS A 115 2.67 6.11 17.77
C HIS A 115 1.89 4.97 18.41
N GLY A 116 2.36 3.74 18.22
CA GLY A 116 1.75 2.55 18.82
C GLY A 116 2.06 2.48 20.32
N THR A 117 1.18 1.87 21.12
CA THR A 117 1.39 1.68 22.56
C THR A 117 2.03 0.35 22.92
N SER A 118 1.93 -0.65 22.03
CA SER A 118 2.49 -1.99 22.20
C SER A 118 2.58 -2.70 20.84
N PRO A 119 3.55 -3.61 20.64
CA PRO A 119 3.57 -4.50 19.48
C PRO A 119 2.27 -5.28 19.29
N LYS A 120 1.63 -5.72 20.40
CA LYS A 120 0.37 -6.47 20.39
C LYS A 120 -0.83 -5.66 19.86
N HIS A 121 -0.80 -4.33 20.01
CA HIS A 121 -1.82 -3.41 19.52
C HIS A 121 -1.39 -2.68 18.23
N ALA A 122 -0.27 -3.10 17.65
CA ALA A 122 0.20 -2.71 16.33
C ALA A 122 0.47 -3.95 15.45
N PRO A 123 -0.51 -4.89 15.31
CA PRO A 123 -0.30 -6.19 14.66
C PRO A 123 0.21 -6.10 13.22
N ASN A 124 0.09 -4.93 12.58
CA ASN A 124 0.37 -4.75 11.17
C ASN A 124 1.56 -3.80 10.93
N SER A 125 2.34 -3.45 11.96
CA SER A 125 3.50 -2.52 11.87
C SER A 125 3.19 -1.09 11.38
N ASN A 126 1.90 -0.77 11.12
CA ASN A 126 1.47 0.55 10.62
C ASN A 126 1.85 1.71 11.55
N PHE A 127 2.00 1.42 12.85
CA PHE A 127 2.47 2.37 13.85
C PHE A 127 3.58 1.70 14.63
N LYS A 128 4.80 2.25 14.54
CA LYS A 128 5.90 1.76 15.37
C LYS A 128 5.54 1.98 16.84
N PRO A 129 5.65 0.96 17.71
CA PRO A 129 5.41 1.13 19.12
C PRO A 129 6.41 2.15 19.68
N MET A 130 5.93 3.05 20.53
CA MET A 130 6.80 3.97 21.25
C MET A 130 7.55 3.22 22.36
N PRO A 131 8.74 3.71 22.76
CA PRO A 131 9.46 3.23 23.93
C PRO A 131 8.63 3.26 25.22
N LYS A 132 8.93 2.34 26.16
CA LYS A 132 8.13 2.15 27.38
C LYS A 132 8.15 3.37 28.31
N ASP A 133 9.30 4.01 28.43
CA ASP A 133 9.51 5.27 29.17
C ASP A 133 8.67 6.40 28.58
N ILE A 134 8.70 6.58 27.25
CA ILE A 134 7.87 7.57 26.56
C ILE A 134 6.38 7.27 26.77
N TYR A 135 5.97 6.00 26.69
CA TYR A 135 4.58 5.64 26.97
C TYR A 135 4.18 5.93 28.42
N ALA A 136 5.06 5.67 29.38
CA ALA A 136 4.82 5.91 30.81
C ALA A 136 4.63 7.41 31.12
N GLU A 137 5.32 8.30 30.40
CA GLU A 137 5.12 9.74 30.49
C GLU A 137 3.87 10.19 29.72
N ALA A 138 3.72 9.74 28.47
CA ALA A 138 2.61 10.13 27.60
C ALA A 138 1.24 9.76 28.19
N ARG A 139 1.11 8.61 28.86
CA ARG A 139 -0.15 8.20 29.49
C ARG A 139 -0.58 9.12 30.65
N LYS A 140 0.35 9.84 31.28
CA LYS A 140 0.08 10.79 32.37
C LYS A 140 -0.41 12.15 31.85
N LEU A 141 -0.27 12.41 30.55
CA LEU A 141 -0.74 13.67 29.97
C LEU A 141 -2.25 13.81 30.14
N LYS A 142 -2.69 15.02 30.51
CA LYS A 142 -4.10 15.40 30.40
C LYS A 142 -4.57 15.12 28.97
N ALA A 143 -5.65 14.37 28.83
CA ALA A 143 -6.17 14.00 27.51
C ALA A 143 -6.66 15.22 26.74
N SER A 144 -6.43 15.22 25.44
CA SER A 144 -7.10 16.10 24.50
C SER A 144 -8.41 15.45 24.08
N VAL A 145 -9.50 16.17 24.20
CA VAL A 145 -10.86 15.66 23.95
C VAL A 145 -11.53 16.48 22.86
N ARG A 146 -12.50 15.87 22.18
CA ARG A 146 -13.32 16.58 21.20
C ARG A 146 -14.47 17.26 21.94
N ASP A 147 -14.65 18.54 21.67
CA ASP A 147 -15.77 19.36 22.14
C ASP A 147 -16.46 19.95 20.90
N GLY A 148 -17.62 19.37 20.56
CA GLY A 148 -18.32 19.65 19.30
C GLY A 148 -17.40 19.47 18.07
N ASN A 149 -17.14 20.58 17.36
CA ASN A 149 -16.27 20.61 16.18
C ASN A 149 -14.82 21.01 16.47
N ARG A 150 -14.45 21.19 17.74
CA ARG A 150 -13.10 21.58 18.15
C ARG A 150 -12.43 20.49 18.97
N ILE A 151 -11.11 20.52 19.00
CA ILE A 151 -10.30 19.70 19.91
C ILE A 151 -9.86 20.64 21.03
N VAL A 152 -10.23 20.30 22.26
CA VAL A 152 -9.66 20.91 23.46
C VAL A 152 -8.35 20.19 23.74
N TRP A 153 -7.24 20.89 23.56
CA TRP A 153 -5.91 20.30 23.74
C TRP A 153 -5.61 20.14 25.24
N GLY A 154 -5.15 18.95 25.61
CA GLY A 154 -4.66 18.65 26.93
C GLY A 154 -3.15 18.92 27.06
N GLY A 155 -2.46 18.03 27.77
CA GLY A 155 -1.02 18.10 27.98
C GLY A 155 -0.23 17.73 26.73
N LYS A 156 1.02 18.21 26.67
CA LYS A 156 2.01 17.85 25.66
C LYS A 156 3.26 17.33 26.34
N LEU A 157 3.89 16.34 25.74
CA LEU A 157 5.20 15.87 26.12
C LEU A 157 6.27 16.87 25.65
N THR A 158 7.24 17.17 26.50
CA THR A 158 8.34 18.11 26.24
C THR A 158 9.67 17.55 26.72
N GLY A 159 10.79 18.00 26.17
CA GLY A 159 12.13 17.60 26.63
C GLY A 159 12.46 16.16 26.28
N THR A 160 11.91 15.65 25.17
CA THR A 160 12.18 14.27 24.73
C THR A 160 13.35 14.17 23.78
N GLU A 161 13.76 15.29 23.19
CA GLU A 161 14.82 15.41 22.20
C GLU A 161 16.19 14.96 22.70
N ASP A 162 16.49 15.12 23.98
CA ASP A 162 17.78 14.71 24.57
C ASP A 162 17.92 13.18 24.60
N ARG A 163 16.82 12.49 24.91
CA ARG A 163 16.75 11.01 24.97
C ARG A 163 16.47 10.41 23.60
N TYR A 164 15.71 11.12 22.77
CA TYR A 164 15.26 10.69 21.46
C TYR A 164 15.49 11.81 20.45
N THR A 165 16.74 11.89 20.02
CA THR A 165 17.21 12.89 19.07
C THR A 165 16.35 12.90 17.80
N PRO A 166 16.25 14.05 17.13
CA PRO A 166 15.49 14.14 15.90
C PRO A 166 15.96 13.08 14.88
N GLY A 167 15.02 12.46 14.19
CA GLY A 167 15.35 11.48 13.17
C GLY A 167 16.04 12.12 11.96
N LYS A 168 16.93 11.37 11.31
CA LYS A 168 17.51 11.72 10.01
C LYS A 168 16.72 11.05 8.90
N ASN A 169 16.42 11.78 7.83
CA ASN A 169 15.89 11.17 6.62
C ASN A 169 16.99 10.28 6.00
N PRO A 170 16.76 8.97 5.81
CA PRO A 170 17.80 8.06 5.34
C PRO A 170 18.20 8.31 3.87
N THR A 171 17.37 9.01 3.12
CA THR A 171 17.56 9.25 1.69
C THR A 171 18.20 10.61 1.42
N THR A 172 17.72 11.67 2.08
CA THR A 172 18.27 13.01 1.88
C THR A 172 19.33 13.39 2.91
N GLY A 173 19.44 12.63 3.99
CA GLY A 173 20.26 13.01 5.14
C GLY A 173 19.68 14.16 5.97
N TYR A 174 18.49 14.66 5.63
CA TYR A 174 17.88 15.80 6.33
C TYR A 174 17.60 15.47 7.80
N GLN A 175 18.20 16.26 8.69
CA GLN A 175 17.97 16.18 10.13
C GLN A 175 16.67 16.88 10.50
N HIS A 176 15.75 16.18 11.17
CA HIS A 176 14.52 16.81 11.64
C HIS A 176 14.82 17.86 12.72
N LYS A 177 14.00 18.93 12.79
CA LYS A 177 14.20 20.02 13.75
C LYS A 177 13.71 19.69 15.16
N SER A 178 12.78 18.75 15.29
CA SER A 178 12.16 18.36 16.56
C SER A 178 12.41 16.90 16.86
N GLY A 179 12.56 16.56 18.14
CA GLY A 179 12.63 15.19 18.62
C GLY A 179 11.44 14.34 18.13
N ARG A 180 11.63 13.02 18.06
CA ARG A 180 10.62 12.11 17.48
C ARG A 180 9.29 12.13 18.24
N PHE A 181 9.35 12.30 19.56
CA PHE A 181 8.22 12.30 20.48
C PHE A 181 7.88 13.69 21.01
N GLU A 182 8.61 14.72 20.55
CA GLU A 182 8.47 16.07 21.06
C GLU A 182 7.12 16.68 20.66
N GLY A 183 6.46 17.30 21.62
CA GLY A 183 5.10 17.83 21.46
C GLY A 183 4.02 16.74 21.32
N MET A 184 4.29 15.49 21.72
CA MET A 184 3.29 14.43 21.70
C MET A 184 2.09 14.78 22.56
N VAL A 185 0.89 14.49 22.06
CA VAL A 185 -0.36 14.61 22.81
C VAL A 185 -1.01 13.25 22.99
N ARG A 186 -1.78 13.11 24.07
CA ARG A 186 -2.76 12.05 24.24
C ARG A 186 -4.11 12.57 23.74
N ILE A 187 -4.68 11.94 22.72
CA ILE A 187 -6.06 12.18 22.26
C ILE A 187 -6.94 11.06 22.74
N GLU A 188 -7.99 11.39 23.46
CA GLU A 188 -8.97 10.43 23.94
C GLU A 188 -10.23 10.48 23.09
N LYS A 189 -10.77 9.31 22.80
CA LYS A 189 -12.07 9.16 22.16
C LYS A 189 -12.87 8.11 22.91
N GLU A 190 -14.04 8.53 23.36
CA GLU A 190 -15.06 7.66 23.92
C GLU A 190 -15.81 6.96 22.78
N TYR A 191 -16.01 5.66 22.96
CA TYR A 191 -16.84 4.81 22.12
C TYR A 191 -17.86 4.14 23.03
N GLU A 192 -18.97 3.67 22.48
CA GLU A 192 -20.10 3.06 23.21
C GLU A 192 -19.68 2.03 24.29
N ARG A 193 -18.56 1.33 24.09
CA ARG A 193 -18.09 0.26 24.97
C ARG A 193 -16.70 0.47 25.56
N ALA A 194 -15.99 1.54 25.18
CA ALA A 194 -14.62 1.75 25.63
C ALA A 194 -14.12 3.18 25.37
N THR A 195 -13.33 3.69 26.31
CA THR A 195 -12.52 4.88 26.09
C THR A 195 -11.14 4.49 25.58
N GLN A 196 -10.78 4.96 24.39
CA GLN A 196 -9.48 4.66 23.79
C GLN A 196 -8.63 5.91 23.62
N SER A 197 -7.34 5.78 23.93
CA SER A 197 -6.35 6.84 23.75
C SER A 197 -5.49 6.59 22.52
N LYS A 198 -5.17 7.67 21.80
CA LYS A 198 -4.22 7.72 20.68
C LYS A 198 -3.12 8.72 21.02
N TYR A 199 -1.89 8.34 20.72
CA TYR A 199 -0.73 9.20 20.96
C TYR A 199 -0.22 9.71 19.62
N LEU A 200 -0.23 11.02 19.47
CA LEU A 200 0.09 11.69 18.21
C LEU A 200 1.20 12.71 18.42
N THR A 201 2.16 12.75 17.51
CA THR A 201 2.96 13.96 17.28
C THR A 201 2.48 14.63 16.00
N PHE A 202 2.78 15.92 15.85
CA PHE A 202 2.41 16.68 14.67
C PHE A 202 3.63 17.32 14.06
N ARG A 203 3.72 17.26 12.74
CA ARG A 203 4.75 18.01 12.00
C ARG A 203 4.07 18.88 10.96
N ARG A 204 4.60 20.10 10.80
CA ARG A 204 4.09 21.05 9.82
C ARG A 204 4.91 20.96 8.55
N VAL A 205 4.22 20.80 7.43
CA VAL A 205 4.75 21.04 6.09
C VAL A 205 4.25 22.39 5.62
N SER A 206 5.09 23.14 4.93
CA SER A 206 4.76 24.44 4.35
C SER A 206 5.56 24.66 3.08
N SER A 207 5.16 25.66 2.31
CA SER A 207 5.94 26.19 1.18
C SER A 207 7.36 26.63 1.61
N ASN A 208 7.53 27.08 2.85
CA ASN A 208 8.82 27.49 3.40
C ASN A 208 9.58 26.35 4.11
N SER A 209 9.10 25.11 4.01
CA SER A 209 9.85 23.97 4.54
C SER A 209 11.12 23.76 3.74
N ASP A 210 12.19 23.33 4.43
CA ASP A 210 13.47 23.01 3.81
C ASP A 210 13.29 22.12 2.57
N PRO A 211 13.99 22.37 1.44
CA PRO A 211 13.86 21.58 0.22
C PRO A 211 14.04 20.07 0.45
N GLN A 212 14.97 19.67 1.33
CA GLN A 212 15.25 18.28 1.66
C GLN A 212 14.31 17.68 2.71
N ALA A 213 13.47 18.50 3.35
CA ALA A 213 12.41 18.02 4.23
C ALA A 213 11.27 17.39 3.42
N TRP A 214 10.53 16.47 4.04
CA TRP A 214 9.35 15.83 3.46
C TRP A 214 9.61 15.04 2.16
N VAL A 215 10.83 14.54 1.98
CA VAL A 215 11.17 13.61 0.89
C VAL A 215 10.82 12.17 1.28
N HIS A 216 10.01 11.50 0.45
CA HIS A 216 9.77 10.07 0.57
C HIS A 216 10.97 9.30 0.01
N PRO A 217 11.43 8.20 0.65
CA PRO A 217 12.63 7.47 0.22
C PRO A 217 12.49 6.72 -1.12
N GLY A 218 11.29 6.69 -1.69
CA GLY A 218 10.98 5.85 -2.85
C GLY A 218 10.39 4.49 -2.48
N TYR A 219 10.22 3.63 -3.49
CA TYR A 219 9.87 2.22 -3.36
C TYR A 219 10.94 1.36 -4.01
N LYS A 220 11.25 0.22 -3.39
CA LYS A 220 12.11 -0.80 -4.01
C LYS A 220 11.30 -1.62 -5.01
N ALA A 221 11.93 -2.04 -6.10
CA ALA A 221 11.32 -2.93 -7.07
C ALA A 221 11.11 -4.33 -6.47
N HIS A 222 9.97 -4.95 -6.76
CA HIS A 222 9.61 -6.28 -6.27
C HIS A 222 9.50 -7.35 -7.37
N HIS A 223 9.28 -6.96 -8.64
CA HIS A 223 9.22 -7.88 -9.79
C HIS A 223 8.28 -9.11 -9.59
N ILE A 224 7.13 -8.89 -8.98
CA ILE A 224 6.19 -9.92 -8.56
C ILE A 224 5.52 -10.57 -9.77
N ALA A 225 5.15 -9.78 -10.77
CA ALA A 225 4.49 -10.26 -11.98
C ALA A 225 5.33 -11.33 -12.67
N ARG A 226 6.66 -11.14 -12.73
CA ARG A 226 7.59 -12.10 -13.32
C ARG A 226 7.59 -13.42 -12.56
N GLY A 227 7.71 -13.35 -11.23
CA GLY A 227 7.72 -14.57 -10.41
C GLY A 227 6.38 -15.31 -10.42
N VAL A 228 5.27 -14.59 -10.47
CA VAL A 228 3.94 -15.19 -10.66
C VAL A 228 3.83 -15.88 -12.01
N ALA A 229 4.30 -15.26 -13.09
CA ALA A 229 4.29 -15.85 -14.43
C ALA A 229 5.09 -17.17 -14.46
N THR A 230 6.32 -17.17 -13.93
CA THR A 230 7.15 -18.38 -13.82
C THR A 230 6.50 -19.46 -12.95
N HIS A 231 5.87 -19.09 -11.84
CA HIS A 231 5.21 -20.05 -10.96
C HIS A 231 3.94 -20.67 -11.56
N CYS A 232 3.15 -19.87 -12.29
CA CYS A 232 1.92 -20.34 -12.92
C CYS A 232 2.17 -21.10 -14.23
N GLU A 233 3.34 -20.98 -14.85
CA GLU A 233 3.63 -21.56 -16.17
C GLU A 233 3.28 -23.06 -16.29
N PRO A 234 3.68 -23.96 -15.36
CA PRO A 234 3.36 -25.38 -15.48
C PRO A 234 1.85 -25.66 -15.44
N ALA A 235 1.13 -24.97 -14.55
CA ALA A 235 -0.31 -25.12 -14.41
C ALA A 235 -1.07 -24.55 -15.61
N VAL A 236 -0.63 -23.40 -16.12
CA VAL A 236 -1.17 -22.78 -17.33
C VAL A 236 -0.97 -23.72 -18.53
N ARG A 237 0.24 -24.25 -18.71
CA ARG A 237 0.55 -25.23 -19.76
C ARG A 237 -0.39 -26.43 -19.70
N ALA A 238 -0.56 -27.05 -18.52
CA ALA A 238 -1.46 -28.19 -18.35
C ALA A 238 -2.92 -27.87 -18.70
N ILE A 239 -3.42 -26.68 -18.33
CA ILE A 239 -4.78 -26.22 -18.67
C ILE A 239 -4.95 -26.12 -20.19
N ILE A 240 -3.97 -25.53 -20.89
CA ILE A 240 -4.03 -25.33 -22.34
C ILE A 240 -3.87 -26.65 -23.09
N GLU A 241 -2.91 -27.49 -22.69
CA GLU A 241 -2.69 -28.81 -23.30
C GLU A 241 -3.92 -29.71 -23.17
N ALA A 242 -4.56 -29.75 -21.99
CA ALA A 242 -5.77 -30.52 -21.78
C ALA A 242 -6.92 -30.06 -22.68
N ALA A 243 -7.10 -28.75 -22.85
CA ALA A 243 -8.14 -28.19 -23.71
C ALA A 243 -7.86 -28.43 -25.19
N ALA A 244 -6.61 -28.29 -25.64
CA ALA A 244 -6.20 -28.59 -27.01
C ALA A 244 -6.46 -30.06 -27.35
N LEU A 245 -6.13 -31.00 -26.45
CA LEU A 245 -6.40 -32.42 -26.63
C LEU A 245 -7.90 -32.73 -26.71
N GLN A 246 -8.73 -32.07 -25.91
CA GLN A 246 -10.19 -32.23 -26.00
C GLN A 246 -10.74 -31.70 -27.33
N GLU A 247 -10.27 -30.55 -27.78
CA GLU A 247 -10.71 -29.95 -29.04
C GLU A 247 -10.32 -30.84 -30.24
N LEU A 248 -9.10 -31.37 -30.25
CA LEU A 248 -8.66 -32.34 -31.26
C LEU A 248 -9.55 -33.59 -31.32
N LYS A 249 -9.92 -34.15 -30.16
CA LYS A 249 -10.81 -35.33 -30.10
C LYS A 249 -12.19 -35.04 -30.69
N VAL A 250 -12.77 -33.88 -30.36
CA VAL A 250 -14.05 -33.44 -30.90
C VAL A 250 -13.96 -33.32 -32.42
N THR A 251 -12.96 -32.60 -32.94
CA THR A 251 -12.77 -32.41 -34.38
C THR A 251 -12.61 -33.73 -35.14
N LEU A 252 -11.82 -34.66 -34.63
CA LEU A 252 -11.61 -35.98 -35.25
C LEU A 252 -12.89 -36.82 -35.24
N SER A 253 -13.70 -36.74 -34.17
CA SER A 253 -14.97 -37.47 -34.09
C SER A 253 -16.06 -36.89 -35.01
N SER A 254 -16.05 -35.58 -35.27
CA SER A 254 -17.03 -34.92 -36.14
C SER A 254 -16.75 -35.06 -37.64
N GLY A 255 -15.54 -35.48 -38.03
CA GLY A 255 -15.16 -35.68 -39.44
C GLY A 255 -15.38 -37.11 -39.97
N SER A 256 -15.99 -38.00 -39.18
CA SER A 256 -16.19 -39.42 -39.50
C SER A 256 -17.63 -39.76 -39.95
N THR A 257 -18.40 -38.78 -40.41
CA THR A 257 -19.75 -38.92 -41.00
C THR A 257 -19.79 -38.27 -42.36
#